data_AF-A0A351BIM2-F1
#
_entry.id   AF-A0A351BIM2-F1
#
_cell.length_a   1.000
_cell.length_b   1.000
_cell.length_c   1.000
_cell.angle_alpha   90.00
_cell.angle_beta   90.00
_cell.angle_gamma   90.00
#
_symmetry.space_group_name_H-M   'P 1'
#
loop_
_entity.id
_entity.type
_entity.pdbx_description
1 polymer ?
#
loop_
_entity_poly.entity_id
_entity_poly.type
_entity_poly.pdbx_seq_one_letter_code
_entity_poly.pdbx_strand_id
1 'polypeptide(L)' 'ALRLAAIEGHLDNGEPLPVIVDDITIQFDDAAAAATFRVLAELSQRTQVLFLTHHEHLLDVASAAVGSDAYRSHHLPG' A
#
# COMPACT_ATOMS: atom_id res chain seq x y z
N ALA A 1 8.21 -5.17 9.40
CA ALA A 1 8.76 -3.85 9.76
C ALA A 1 10.03 -3.47 8.99
N LEU A 2 11.07 -4.32 8.91
CA LEU A 2 12.39 -3.92 8.37
C LEU A 2 12.38 -3.35 6.93
N ARG A 3 11.52 -3.85 6.05
CA ARG A 3 11.44 -3.37 4.65
C ARG A 3 10.93 -1.94 4.55
N LEU A 4 9.97 -1.54 5.37
CA LEU A 4 9.42 -0.19 5.37
C LEU A 4 10.44 0.83 5.88
N ALA A 5 11.14 0.51 6.98
CA ALA A 5 12.19 1.37 7.53
C ALA A 5 13.34 1.60 6.53
N ALA A 6 13.70 0.58 5.75
CA ALA A 6 14.70 0.71 4.69
C ALA A 6 14.22 1.62 3.55
N ILE A 7 12.93 1.58 3.21
CA ILE A 7 12.31 2.47 2.21
C ILE A 7 12.32 3.92 2.73
N GLU A 8 11.87 4.15 3.96
CA GLU A 8 11.84 5.49 4.56
C GLU A 8 13.25 6.11 4.61
N GLY A 9 14.26 5.34 5.02
CA GLY A 9 15.65 5.81 5.03
C GLY A 9 16.21 6.09 3.63
N HIS A 10 15.71 5.41 2.58
CA HIS A 10 16.09 5.71 1.20
C HIS A 10 15.43 7.01 0.70
N LEU A 11 14.16 7.23 1.07
CA LEU A 11 13.42 8.45 0.71
C LEU A 11 14.04 9.73 1.29
N ASP A 12 14.72 9.64 2.45
CA ASP A 12 15.41 10.77 3.06
C ASP A 12 16.73 11.15 2.34
N ASN A 13 17.29 10.26 1.52
CA ASN A 13 18.68 10.36 1.03
C ASN A 13 18.83 10.31 -0.51
N GLY A 14 17.74 10.29 -1.27
CA GLY A 14 17.76 10.15 -2.75
C GLY A 14 16.55 10.75 -3.46
N GLU A 15 16.50 10.62 -4.79
CA GLU A 15 15.32 10.99 -5.58
C GLU A 15 14.17 10.00 -5.30
N PRO A 16 12.94 10.45 -5.00
CA PRO A 16 11.87 9.57 -4.56
C PRO A 16 11.42 8.62 -5.69
N LEU A 17 11.81 7.36 -5.57
CA LEU A 17 11.37 6.27 -6.44
C LEU A 17 10.05 5.68 -5.94
N PRO A 18 9.18 5.21 -6.86
CA PRO A 18 7.95 4.53 -6.49
C PRO A 18 8.25 3.26 -5.69
N VAL A 19 7.43 3.02 -4.67
CA VAL A 19 7.46 1.81 -3.86
C VAL A 19 6.44 0.84 -4.42
N ILE A 20 6.90 -0.33 -4.87
CA ILE A 20 6.04 -1.41 -5.38
C ILE A 20 5.92 -2.48 -4.30
N VAL A 21 4.68 -2.88 -4.04
CA VAL A 21 4.32 -3.81 -2.96
C VAL A 21 3.42 -4.87 -3.55
N ASP A 22 3.87 -6.13 -3.54
CA ASP A 22 3.18 -7.26 -4.19
C ASP A 22 2.64 -8.25 -3.16
N ASP A 23 1.31 -8.38 -3.10
CA ASP A 23 0.55 -9.34 -2.28
C ASP A 23 0.98 -9.47 -0.79
N ILE A 24 1.46 -8.37 -0.20
CA ILE A 24 1.96 -8.39 1.20
C ILE A 24 0.89 -8.71 2.25
N THR A 25 -0.39 -8.65 1.88
CA THR A 25 -1.53 -8.93 2.75
C THR A 25 -2.10 -10.35 2.57
N ILE A 26 -1.47 -11.23 1.78
CA ILE A 26 -2.01 -12.56 1.44
C ILE A 26 -2.34 -13.46 2.65
N GLN A 27 -1.68 -13.24 3.79
CA GLN A 27 -1.91 -14.00 5.04
C GLN A 27 -2.62 -13.17 6.12
N PHE A 28 -3.04 -11.95 5.80
CA PHE A 28 -3.60 -11.04 6.79
C PHE A 28 -5.11 -11.19 6.86
N ASP A 29 -5.65 -11.07 8.07
CA ASP A 29 -7.07 -10.79 8.23
C ASP A 29 -7.38 -9.33 7.85
N ASP A 30 -8.66 -8.99 7.75
CA ASP A 30 -9.10 -7.64 7.35
C ASP A 30 -8.58 -6.54 8.30
N ALA A 31 -8.39 -6.86 9.59
CA ALA A 31 -7.86 -5.90 10.55
C ALA A 31 -6.38 -5.58 10.29
N ALA A 32 -5.57 -6.60 10.05
CA ALA A 32 -4.16 -6.46 9.69
C ALA A 32 -3.98 -5.83 8.30
N ALA A 33 -4.84 -6.17 7.33
CA ALA A 33 -4.85 -5.54 6.02
C ALA A 33 -5.23 -4.03 6.11
N ALA A 34 -6.25 -3.69 6.89
CA ALA A 34 -6.63 -2.29 7.14
C ALA A 34 -5.50 -1.49 7.81
N ALA A 35 -4.81 -2.07 8.80
CA ALA A 35 -3.64 -1.42 9.40
C ALA A 35 -2.52 -1.20 8.37
N THR A 36 -2.31 -2.16 7.48
CA THR A 36 -1.36 -2.05 6.37
C THR A 36 -1.72 -0.91 5.43
N PHE A 37 -2.99 -0.79 5.02
CA PHE A 37 -3.43 0.30 4.14
C PHE A 37 -3.24 1.69 4.75
N ARG A 38 -3.44 1.85 6.07
CA ARG A 38 -3.15 3.13 6.75
C ARG A 38 -1.66 3.50 6.66
N VAL A 39 -0.78 2.53 6.87
CA VAL A 39 0.67 2.75 6.74
C VAL A 39 1.05 3.07 5.30
N LEU A 40 0.47 2.38 4.31
CA LEU A 40 0.73 2.66 2.89
C LEU A 40 0.19 4.03 2.47
N ALA A 41 -0.95 4.49 3.01
CA ALA A 41 -1.50 5.81 2.74
C ALA A 41 -0.67 6.95 3.38
N GLU A 42 -0.04 6.69 4.52
CA GLU A 42 0.93 7.61 5.11
C GLU A 42 2.21 7.68 4.25
N LEU A 43 2.74 6.51 3.85
CA LEU A 43 3.89 6.43 2.96
C LEU A 43 3.62 7.12 1.61
N SER A 44 2.38 7.04 1.10
CA SER A 44 2.00 7.64 -0.17
C SER A 44 2.05 9.17 -0.18
N GLN A 45 2.10 9.81 0.99
CA GLN A 45 2.31 11.26 1.10
C GLN A 45 3.76 11.66 0.76
N ARG A 46 4.69 10.70 0.78
CA ARG A 46 6.13 10.93 0.59
C ARG A 46 6.65 10.39 -0.74
N THR A 47 6.04 9.33 -1.26
CA THR A 47 6.39 8.73 -2.55
C THR A 47 5.19 8.04 -3.18
N GLN A 48 5.24 7.73 -4.47
CA GLN A 48 4.21 6.92 -5.11
C GLN A 48 4.25 5.48 -4.55
N VAL A 49 3.10 4.96 -4.13
CA VAL A 49 2.94 3.57 -3.69
C VAL A 49 2.09 2.83 -4.72
N LEU A 50 2.60 1.70 -5.20
CA LEU A 50 1.91 0.78 -6.09
C LEU A 50 1.68 -0.54 -5.33
N PHE A 51 0.43 -0.79 -4.96
CA PHE A 51 0.02 -2.03 -4.32
C PHE A 51 -0.60 -2.96 -5.37
N LEU A 52 -0.01 -4.13 -5.54
CA LEU A 52 -0.47 -5.16 -6.46
C LEU A 52 -1.10 -6.27 -5.66
N THR A 53 -2.31 -6.66 -6.06
CA THR A 53 -2.99 -7.81 -5.48
C THR A 53 -3.94 -8.46 -6.47
N HIS A 54 -4.18 -9.75 -6.25
CA HIS A 54 -5.23 -10.51 -6.92
C HIS A 54 -6.53 -10.63 -6.08
N HIS A 55 -6.55 -10.10 -4.85
CA HIS A 55 -7.71 -10.16 -3.97
C HIS A 55 -8.58 -8.90 -4.09
N GLU A 56 -9.66 -8.97 -4.87
CA GLU A 56 -10.57 -7.84 -5.12
C GLU A 56 -11.25 -7.29 -3.84
N HIS A 57 -11.59 -8.17 -2.87
CA HIS A 57 -12.17 -7.79 -1.57
C HIS A 57 -11.33 -6.76 -0.79
N LEU A 58 -10.02 -6.70 -1.04
CA LEU A 58 -9.16 -5.72 -0.38
C LEU A 58 -9.51 -4.27 -0.74
N LEU A 59 -10.25 -4.02 -1.83
CA LEU A 59 -10.78 -2.69 -2.14
C LEU A 59 -11.79 -2.22 -1.09
N ASP A 60 -12.64 -3.11 -0.59
CA ASP A 60 -13.61 -2.75 0.47
C ASP A 60 -12.89 -2.45 1.78
N VAL A 61 -11.88 -3.26 2.12
CA VAL A 61 -11.03 -3.05 3.30
C VAL A 61 -10.26 -1.74 3.18
N ALA A 62 -9.69 -1.42 2.02
CA ALA A 62 -8.96 -0.17 1.79
C ALA A 62 -9.90 1.04 1.89
N SER A 63 -11.07 0.99 1.23
CA SER A 63 -12.08 2.04 1.29
C SER A 63 -12.54 2.31 2.73
N ALA A 64 -12.80 1.26 3.52
CA ALA A 64 -13.14 1.39 4.93
C ALA A 64 -11.99 1.92 5.80
N ALA A 65 -10.74 1.58 5.47
CA ALA A 65 -9.57 1.93 6.28
C ALA A 65 -9.05 3.36 6.04
N VAL A 66 -9.05 3.83 4.79
CA VAL A 66 -8.41 5.10 4.39
C VAL A 66 -9.30 6.01 3.54
N GLY A 67 -10.51 5.57 3.18
CA GLY A 67 -11.43 6.30 2.30
C GLY A 67 -11.13 6.10 0.82
N SER A 68 -12.16 6.22 -0.02
CA SER A 68 -12.07 5.98 -1.46
C SER A 68 -11.23 7.01 -2.22
N ASP A 69 -11.04 8.21 -1.66
CA ASP A 69 -10.25 9.26 -2.30
C ASP A 69 -8.74 9.11 -2.06
N ALA A 70 -8.34 8.22 -1.15
CA ALA A 70 -6.94 8.02 -0.77
C ALA A 70 -6.15 7.14 -1.76
N TYR A 71 -6.83 6.45 -2.68
CA TYR A 71 -6.19 5.57 -3.66
C TYR A 71 -6.94 5.54 -4.98
N ARG A 72 -6.29 4.99 -6.01
CA ARG A 72 -6.94 4.63 -7.27
C ARG A 72 -6.77 3.15 -7.51
N SER A 73 -7.86 2.47 -7.88
CA SER A 73 -7.83 1.07 -8.30
C SER A 73 -7.76 0.96 -9.82
N HIS A 74 -6.97 0.01 -10.28
CA HIS A 74 -6.88 -0.37 -11.69
C HIS A 74 -7.01 -1.88 -11.79
N HIS A 75 -8.00 -2.36 -12.55
CA HIS A 75 -8.13 -3.77 -12.88
C HIS A 75 -7.33 -4.07 -14.15
N LEU A 76 -6.35 -4.97 -14.06
CA LEU A 76 -5.54 -5.36 -15.21
C LEU A 76 -6.20 -6.56 -15.91
N PRO A 77 -6.43 -6.52 -17.23
CA PRO A 77 -6.91 -7.69 -17.96
C PRO A 77 -5.83 -8.78 -17.96
N GLY A 78 -6.26 -10.03 -17.82
CA GLY A 78 -5.42 -11.22 -17.93
C GLY A 78 -5.11 -11.62 -19.38
#